data_AF-A0A6G1RM41-F1
#
_entry.id   AF-A0A6G1RM41-F1
#
_cell.length_a   1.000
_cell.length_b   1.000
_cell.length_c   1.000
_cell.angle_alpha   90.00
_cell.angle_beta   90.00
_cell.angle_gamma   90.00
#
_symmetry.space_group_name_H-M   'P 1'
#
loop_
_entity.id
_entity.type
_entity.pdbx_description
1 polymer ?
#
loop_
_entity_poly.entity_id
_entity_poly.type
_entity_poly.pdbx_seq_one_letter_code
_entity_poly.pdbx_strand_id
1 'polypeptide(L)'
;KWLKSLEKKLEQHSKASHQDFRVFLSAEPAPSPASHIIPQGILENSIKITNEASTGMHANLHKALDNFTQDTLEMCTRENEFKSILFALCYFHAVVSERRKFGPQGWNRSYPFNTGDLTISVNV
;
A
#
# COMPACT_ATOMS: atom_id res chain seq x y z
N LYS A 1 4.48 16.49 19.45
CA LYS A 1 4.27 17.88 19.95
C LYS A 1 3.92 18.89 18.85
N TRP A 2 4.37 18.73 17.61
CA TRP A 2 4.15 19.69 16.51
C TRP A 2 2.72 19.70 15.93
N LEU A 3 1.98 18.58 15.98
CA LEU A 3 0.63 18.44 15.40
C LEU A 3 -0.38 19.48 15.90
N LYS A 4 -0.36 19.82 17.19
CA LYS A 4 -1.24 20.87 17.76
C LYS A 4 -0.91 22.25 17.20
N SER A 5 0.37 22.51 16.92
CA SER A 5 0.80 23.77 16.29
C SER A 5 0.43 23.80 14.81
N LEU A 6 0.45 22.65 14.13
CA LEU A 6 -0.03 22.54 12.75
C LEU A 6 -1.54 22.82 12.68
N GLU A 7 -2.35 22.20 13.54
CA GLU A 7 -3.81 22.40 13.59
C GLU A 7 -4.18 23.89 13.66
N LYS A 8 -3.58 24.63 14.59
CA LYS A 8 -3.78 26.08 14.72
C LYS A 8 -3.40 26.86 13.45
N LYS A 9 -2.32 26.47 12.77
CA LYS A 9 -1.90 27.11 11.50
C LYS A 9 -2.90 26.80 10.39
N LEU A 10 -3.37 25.55 10.29
CA LEU A 10 -4.37 25.17 9.29
C LEU A 10 -5.67 25.97 9.48
N GLU A 11 -6.14 26.12 10.72
CA GLU A 11 -7.30 26.95 11.04
C GLU A 11 -7.10 28.41 10.63
N GLN A 12 -5.95 29.02 10.96
CA GLN A 12 -5.64 30.41 10.61
C GLN A 12 -5.59 30.63 9.10
N HIS A 13 -4.95 29.71 8.38
CA HIS A 13 -4.78 29.84 6.94
C HIS A 13 -6.03 29.42 6.15
N SER A 14 -6.95 28.63 6.72
CA SER A 14 -8.17 28.19 6.04
C SER A 14 -9.03 29.33 5.46
N LYS A 15 -8.97 30.54 6.06
CA LYS A 15 -9.81 31.68 5.67
C LYS A 15 -9.16 32.63 4.64
N ALA A 16 -7.84 32.63 4.53
CA ALA A 16 -7.09 33.67 3.80
C ALA A 16 -6.00 33.09 2.88
N SER A 17 -6.10 31.80 2.52
CA SER A 17 -5.18 31.15 1.59
C SER A 17 -5.54 31.41 0.13
N HIS A 18 -4.56 31.21 -0.75
CA HIS A 18 -4.80 31.14 -2.19
C HIS A 18 -5.83 30.05 -2.53
N GLN A 19 -6.66 30.25 -3.56
CA GLN A 19 -7.72 29.29 -3.93
C GLN A 19 -7.20 27.90 -4.28
N ASP A 20 -5.96 27.82 -4.80
CA ASP A 20 -5.29 26.56 -5.14
C ASP A 20 -4.40 25.98 -4.03
N PHE A 21 -4.37 26.61 -2.85
CA PHE A 21 -3.59 26.08 -1.74
C PHE A 21 -4.17 24.74 -1.28
N ARG A 22 -3.32 23.71 -1.18
CA ARG A 22 -3.69 22.37 -0.72
C ARG A 22 -2.65 21.87 0.29
N VAL A 23 -3.11 21.16 1.32
CA VAL A 23 -2.26 20.47 2.28
C VAL A 23 -2.60 18.98 2.23
N PHE A 24 -1.57 18.16 2.04
CA PHE A 24 -1.69 16.71 2.07
C PHE A 24 -1.01 16.19 3.32
N LEU A 25 -1.72 15.34 4.07
CA LEU A 25 -1.21 14.69 5.27
C LEU A 25 -1.32 13.18 5.09
N SER A 26 -0.26 12.47 5.46
CA SER A 26 -0.24 11.00 5.52
C SER A 26 0.05 10.58 6.94
N ALA A 27 -0.73 9.61 7.43
CA ALA A 27 -0.57 9.05 8.76
C ALA A 27 -0.99 7.58 8.74
N GLU A 28 -0.37 6.78 9.59
CA GLU A 28 -0.84 5.42 9.87
C GLU A 28 -2.04 5.46 10.82
N PRO A 29 -2.99 4.52 10.71
CA PRO A 29 -4.08 4.40 11.66
C PRO A 29 -3.52 4.14 13.06
N ALA A 30 -4.10 4.79 14.07
CA ALA A 30 -3.71 4.55 15.44
C ALA A 30 -4.05 3.10 15.84
N PRO A 31 -3.16 2.39 16.56
CA PRO A 31 -3.41 0.99 16.96
C PRO A 31 -4.57 0.87 17.96
N SER A 32 -4.95 1.95 18.62
CA SER A 32 -6.13 2.03 19.48
C SER A 32 -6.68 3.47 19.53
N PRO A 33 -7.96 3.67 19.89
CA PRO A 33 -8.52 5.01 20.09
C PRO A 33 -7.73 5.84 21.12
N ALA A 34 -7.21 5.20 22.17
CA ALA A 34 -6.44 5.85 23.23
C ALA A 34 -5.03 6.31 22.78
N SER A 35 -4.51 5.73 21.70
CA SER A 35 -3.19 6.09 21.13
C SER A 35 -3.30 7.05 19.95
N HIS A 36 -4.48 7.59 19.67
CA HIS A 36 -4.70 8.49 18.54
C HIS A 36 -4.04 9.84 18.77
N ILE A 37 -3.00 10.13 18.00
CA ILE A 37 -2.19 11.36 18.15
C ILE A 37 -2.66 12.52 17.26
N ILE A 38 -3.53 12.25 16.28
CA ILE A 38 -4.00 13.26 15.34
C ILE A 38 -5.08 14.09 16.04
N PRO A 39 -4.92 15.43 16.09
CA PRO A 39 -5.93 16.30 16.67
C PRO A 39 -7.28 16.17 15.96
N GLN A 40 -8.37 16.24 16.74
CA GLN A 40 -9.74 16.12 16.25
C GLN A 40 -10.06 17.15 15.16
N GLY A 41 -9.59 18.41 15.30
CA GLY A 41 -9.86 19.46 14.33
C GLY A 41 -9.25 19.18 12.95
N ILE A 42 -8.07 18.54 12.89
CA ILE A 42 -7.49 18.08 11.62
C ILE A 42 -8.37 17.00 10.99
N LEU A 43 -8.88 16.05 11.78
CA LEU A 43 -9.75 15.00 11.26
C LEU A 43 -11.07 15.57 10.78
N GLU A 44 -11.75 16.40 11.57
CA GLU A 44 -13.06 16.95 11.22
C GLU A 44 -13.01 17.82 9.96
N ASN A 45 -11.93 18.58 9.77
CA ASN A 45 -11.77 19.50 8.65
C ASN A 45 -10.97 18.93 7.47
N SER A 46 -10.80 17.61 7.37
CA SER A 46 -10.09 16.96 6.27
C SER A 46 -10.94 15.94 5.51
N ILE A 47 -10.67 15.85 4.21
CA ILE A 47 -11.06 14.72 3.38
C ILE A 47 -10.15 13.54 3.76
N LYS A 48 -10.75 12.43 4.18
CA LYS A 48 -10.03 11.23 4.60
C LYS A 48 -10.08 10.21 3.48
N ILE A 49 -8.90 9.73 3.08
CA ILE A 49 -8.75 8.69 2.06
C ILE A 49 -7.95 7.58 2.70
N THR A 50 -8.52 6.38 2.76
CA THR A 50 -7.83 5.19 3.21
C THR A 50 -7.36 4.41 1.99
N ASN A 51 -6.04 4.21 1.87
CA ASN A 51 -5.47 3.32 0.87
C ASN A 51 -5.33 1.93 1.48
N GLU A 52 -6.38 1.11 1.36
CA GLU A 52 -6.32 -0.28 1.77
C GLU A 52 -5.78 -1.13 0.62
N ALA A 53 -5.00 -2.17 0.95
CA ALA A 53 -4.60 -3.14 -0.05
C ALA A 53 -5.86 -3.80 -0.64
N SER A 54 -5.87 -3.99 -1.96
CA SER A 54 -6.86 -4.84 -2.62
C SER A 54 -6.96 -6.18 -1.89
N THR A 55 -8.18 -6.66 -1.67
CA THR A 55 -8.40 -7.95 -1.02
C THR A 55 -8.91 -8.96 -2.03
N GLY A 56 -8.51 -10.21 -1.86
CA GLY A 56 -8.90 -11.32 -2.72
C GLY A 56 -7.81 -11.72 -3.72
N MET A 57 -7.81 -13.02 -4.01
CA MET A 57 -6.81 -13.65 -4.88
C MET A 57 -6.71 -13.01 -6.27
N HIS A 58 -7.85 -12.70 -6.89
CA HIS A 58 -7.88 -12.19 -8.25
C HIS A 58 -7.28 -10.77 -8.34
N ALA A 59 -7.68 -9.87 -7.44
CA ALA A 59 -7.16 -8.51 -7.39
C ALA A 59 -5.66 -8.49 -7.06
N ASN A 60 -5.21 -9.34 -6.14
CA ASN A 60 -3.78 -9.44 -5.81
C ASN A 60 -2.95 -10.04 -6.92
N LEU A 61 -3.49 -10.98 -7.69
CA LEU A 61 -2.81 -11.53 -8.87
C LEU A 61 -2.65 -10.45 -9.95
N HIS A 62 -3.71 -9.69 -10.24
CA HIS A 62 -3.61 -8.56 -11.18
C HIS A 62 -2.59 -7.53 -10.72
N LYS A 63 -2.68 -7.11 -9.46
CA LYS A 63 -1.72 -6.16 -8.87
C LYS A 63 -0.28 -6.68 -8.93
N ALA A 64 -0.06 -7.99 -8.78
CA ALA A 64 1.27 -8.58 -8.91
C ALA A 64 1.78 -8.51 -10.36
N LEU A 65 0.93 -8.88 -11.32
CA LEU A 65 1.24 -8.82 -12.76
C LEU A 65 1.50 -7.39 -13.25
N ASP A 66 0.79 -6.40 -12.73
CA ASP A 66 0.93 -4.98 -13.09
C ASP A 66 2.32 -4.39 -12.76
N ASN A 67 3.16 -5.11 -11.99
CA ASN A 67 4.54 -4.69 -11.74
C ASN A 67 5.50 -5.04 -12.89
N PHE A 68 5.03 -5.77 -13.90
CA PHE A 68 5.86 -6.26 -14.99
C PHE A 68 5.39 -5.69 -16.33
N THR A 69 6.34 -5.29 -17.14
CA THR A 69 6.08 -4.68 -18.45
C THR A 69 6.19 -5.72 -19.55
N GLN A 70 5.77 -5.36 -20.77
CA GLN A 70 5.98 -6.22 -21.94
C GLN A 70 7.46 -6.56 -22.13
N ASP A 71 8.36 -5.60 -21.90
CA ASP A 71 9.82 -5.82 -21.96
C ASP A 71 10.27 -6.90 -20.97
N THR A 72 9.66 -6.95 -19.77
CA THR A 72 9.93 -8.04 -18.82
C THR A 72 9.49 -9.39 -19.38
N LEU A 73 8.33 -9.46 -20.02
CA LEU A 73 7.82 -10.72 -20.60
C LEU A 73 8.68 -11.24 -21.76
N GLU A 74 9.43 -10.36 -22.41
CA GLU A 74 10.27 -10.63 -23.58
C GLU A 74 11.77 -10.71 -23.23
N MET A 75 12.14 -10.60 -21.94
CA MET A 75 13.55 -10.59 -21.52
C MET A 75 14.27 -11.94 -21.71
N CYS A 76 13.52 -13.02 -21.90
CA CYS A 76 14.04 -14.38 -22.01
C CYS A 76 13.77 -14.95 -23.40
N THR A 77 14.78 -15.60 -23.98
CA THR A 77 14.67 -16.27 -25.30
C THR A 77 13.66 -17.43 -25.30
N ARG A 78 13.34 -17.98 -24.12
CA ARG A 78 12.31 -19.00 -23.90
C ARG A 78 11.06 -18.37 -23.30
N GLU A 79 10.41 -17.52 -24.07
CA GLU A 79 9.30 -16.67 -23.58
C GLU A 79 8.13 -17.46 -22.99
N ASN A 80 7.74 -18.59 -23.61
CA ASN A 80 6.56 -19.34 -23.16
C ASN A 80 6.77 -19.92 -21.75
N GLU A 81 7.95 -20.48 -21.51
CA GLU A 81 8.34 -21.03 -20.21
C GLU A 81 8.51 -19.90 -19.19
N PHE A 82 9.15 -18.80 -19.58
CA PHE A 82 9.34 -17.65 -18.71
C PHE A 82 8.00 -17.02 -18.29
N LYS A 83 7.09 -16.75 -19.22
CA LYS A 83 5.74 -16.22 -18.96
C LYS A 83 4.95 -17.13 -18.01
N SER A 84 5.08 -18.45 -18.17
CA SER A 84 4.43 -19.43 -17.28
C SER A 84 5.00 -19.37 -15.85
N ILE A 85 6.33 -19.29 -15.70
CA ILE A 85 7.00 -19.17 -14.40
C ILE A 85 6.68 -17.84 -13.73
N LEU A 86 6.71 -16.74 -14.48
CA LEU A 86 6.36 -15.42 -13.97
C LEU A 86 4.92 -15.38 -13.46
N PHE A 87 3.97 -15.94 -14.21
CA PHE A 87 2.59 -16.05 -13.76
C PHE A 87 2.49 -16.88 -12.47
N ALA A 88 3.18 -18.02 -12.39
CA ALA A 88 3.21 -18.86 -11.19
C ALA A 88 3.79 -18.10 -9.98
N LEU A 89 4.84 -17.30 -10.19
CA LEU A 89 5.43 -16.44 -9.17
C LEU A 89 4.47 -15.34 -8.69
N CYS A 90 3.79 -14.65 -9.62
CA CYS A 90 2.75 -13.66 -9.29
C CYS A 90 1.59 -14.29 -8.52
N TYR A 91 1.16 -15.49 -8.93
CA TYR A 91 0.13 -16.24 -8.23
C TYR A 91 0.59 -16.63 -6.82
N PHE A 92 1.81 -17.12 -6.67
CA PHE A 92 2.39 -17.40 -5.37
C PHE A 92 2.44 -16.15 -4.49
N HIS A 93 2.87 -15.00 -5.03
CA HIS A 93 2.88 -13.72 -4.33
C HIS A 93 1.47 -13.30 -3.85
N ALA A 94 0.45 -13.50 -4.69
CA ALA A 94 -0.94 -13.24 -4.33
C ALA A 94 -1.41 -14.17 -3.20
N VAL A 95 -1.07 -15.46 -3.25
CA VAL A 95 -1.41 -16.45 -2.20
C VAL A 95 -0.75 -16.06 -0.88
N VAL A 96 0.55 -15.78 -0.85
CA VAL A 96 1.24 -15.46 0.42
C VAL A 96 0.71 -14.17 1.05
N SER A 97 0.34 -13.19 0.21
CA SER A 97 -0.27 -11.93 0.64
C SER A 97 -1.66 -12.17 1.24
N GLU A 98 -2.52 -12.92 0.55
CA GLU A 98 -3.86 -13.26 1.05
C GLU A 98 -3.81 -14.11 2.31
N ARG A 99 -2.82 -14.99 2.47
CA ARG A 99 -2.70 -15.84 3.66
C ARG A 99 -2.50 -15.04 4.95
N ARG A 100 -2.00 -13.81 4.89
CA ARG A 100 -1.83 -12.96 6.09
C ARG A 100 -3.13 -12.69 6.84
N LYS A 101 -4.27 -12.68 6.16
CA LYS A 101 -5.57 -12.39 6.80
C LYS A 101 -6.02 -13.47 7.78
N PHE A 102 -5.42 -14.67 7.73
CA PHE A 102 -5.76 -15.78 8.62
C PHE A 102 -4.89 -15.83 9.89
N GLY A 103 -4.10 -14.79 10.15
CA GLY A 103 -3.26 -14.72 11.35
C GLY A 103 -2.38 -15.96 11.51
N PRO A 104 -2.33 -16.60 12.70
CA PRO A 104 -1.53 -17.80 12.93
C PRO A 104 -1.84 -18.99 12.03
N GLN A 105 -3.07 -19.14 11.53
CA GLN A 105 -3.42 -20.21 10.57
C GLN A 105 -2.81 -19.96 9.18
N GLY A 106 -2.58 -18.69 8.85
CA GLY A 106 -1.86 -18.28 7.65
C GLY A 106 -0.36 -18.45 7.82
N TRP A 107 0.18 -17.86 8.89
CA TRP A 107 1.60 -17.75 9.19
C TRP A 107 1.86 -17.77 10.70
N ASN A 108 2.71 -18.69 11.18
CA ASN A 108 3.16 -18.69 12.57
C ASN A 108 3.98 -17.42 12.92
N ARG A 109 4.72 -16.88 11.94
CA ARG A 109 5.37 -15.57 12.01
C ARG A 109 5.12 -14.84 10.70
N SER A 110 4.55 -13.64 10.80
CA SER A 110 4.27 -12.82 9.61
C SER A 110 5.57 -12.24 9.05
N TYR A 111 5.84 -12.51 7.77
CA TYR A 111 6.86 -11.81 7.00
C TYR A 111 6.19 -10.78 6.08
N PRO A 112 6.65 -9.52 6.07
CA PRO A 112 6.05 -8.45 5.27
C PRO A 112 6.56 -8.47 3.81
N PHE A 113 6.46 -9.61 3.11
CA PHE A 113 6.46 -9.68 1.63
C PHE A 113 5.80 -8.46 1.02
N ASN A 114 6.57 -7.75 0.22
CA ASN A 114 6.19 -6.56 -0.49
C ASN A 114 6.50 -6.73 -1.99
N THR A 115 6.19 -5.71 -2.77
CA THR A 115 6.45 -5.69 -4.21
C THR A 115 7.95 -5.83 -4.52
N GLY A 116 8.83 -5.32 -3.68
CA GLY A 116 10.28 -5.48 -3.81
C GLY A 116 10.71 -6.94 -3.84
N ASP A 117 10.23 -7.76 -2.90
CA ASP A 117 10.53 -9.21 -2.86
C ASP A 117 10.10 -9.90 -4.18
N LEU A 118 8.92 -9.54 -4.69
CA LEU A 118 8.40 -10.07 -5.95
C LEU A 118 9.28 -9.67 -7.15
N THR A 119 9.59 -8.37 -7.29
CA THR A 119 10.37 -7.86 -8.42
C THR A 119 11.80 -8.38 -8.46
N ILE A 120 12.43 -8.58 -7.30
CA ILE A 120 13.77 -9.17 -7.20
C ILE A 120 13.73 -10.64 -7.60
N SER A 121 12.68 -11.38 -7.21
CA SER A 121 12.54 -12.82 -7.53
C SER A 121 12.44 -13.13 -9.02
N VAL A 122 12.13 -12.15 -9.86
CA VAL A 122 12.13 -12.30 -11.33
C VAL A 122 13.54 -12.19 -11.92
N ASN A 123 14.44 -11.49 -11.24
CA ASN A 123 15.79 -11.19 -11.72
C ASN A 123 16.86 -12.17 -11.22
N VAL A 124 16.48 -13.17 -10.40
CA VAL A 124 17.34 -14.20 -9.84
C VAL A 124 17.17 -15.50 -10.61
#